data_AF-A0A8I1Y3E0-F1
#
_entry.id   AF-A0A8I1Y3E0-F1
#
_cell.length_a   1.000
_cell.length_b   1.000
_cell.length_c   1.000
_cell.angle_alpha   90.00
_cell.angle_beta   90.00
_cell.angle_gamma   90.00
#
_symmetry.space_group_name_H-M   'P 1'
#
loop_
_entity.id
_entity.type
_entity.pdbx_description
1 polymer ?
#
loop_
_entity_poly.entity_id
_entity_poly.type
_entity_poly.pdbx_seq_one_letter_code
_entity_poly.pdbx_strand_id
1 'polypeptide(L)'
;MNSGKERMIGVGIVAVGLIILLGKLGTFSFLGRNFWPLLFLIPGIVLHAMYMKRKVSPFMLLPAGILSVYGFLFLLCNIWGWHLMAYLWPLLLLGVAIGLWQYAINDISLSRNVYTGGVILGLISVFLLVITLLRTGIIYVIAVLLIGAGTWLVLNNRGKRKR
;
A
#
# COMPACT_ATOMS: atom_id res chain seq x y z
N MET A 1 -26.25 -50.70 2.93
CA MET A 1 -25.04 -50.00 2.45
C MET A 1 -25.45 -48.63 1.94
N ASN A 2 -24.85 -47.56 2.46
CA ASN A 2 -25.36 -46.20 2.32
C ASN A 2 -24.78 -45.51 1.07
N SER A 3 -25.46 -45.68 -0.07
CA SER A 3 -25.01 -45.24 -1.41
C SER A 3 -24.67 -43.75 -1.53
N GLY A 4 -25.22 -42.90 -0.64
CA GLY A 4 -24.87 -41.48 -0.56
C GLY A 4 -23.44 -41.22 -0.08
N LYS A 5 -22.91 -42.05 0.83
CA LYS A 5 -21.56 -41.86 1.40
C LYS A 5 -20.47 -42.22 0.39
N GLU A 6 -20.70 -43.26 -0.41
CA GLU A 6 -19.78 -43.68 -1.48
C GLU A 6 -19.74 -42.68 -2.64
N ARG A 7 -20.89 -42.11 -3.03
CA ARG A 7 -20.94 -40.99 -4.00
C ARG A 7 -20.19 -39.76 -3.50
N MET A 8 -20.36 -39.40 -2.22
CA MET A 8 -19.70 -38.24 -1.63
C MET A 8 -18.18 -38.42 -1.55
N ILE A 9 -17.72 -39.65 -1.22
CA ILE A 9 -16.28 -40.00 -1.23
C ILE A 9 -15.73 -39.97 -2.66
N GLY A 10 -16.45 -40.52 -3.64
CA GLY A 10 -16.06 -40.50 -5.05
C GLY A 10 -15.93 -39.08 -5.61
N VAL A 11 -16.89 -38.20 -5.33
CA VAL A 11 -16.82 -36.78 -5.70
C VAL A 11 -15.63 -36.08 -5.02
N GLY A 12 -15.34 -36.42 -3.76
CA GLY A 12 -14.17 -35.90 -3.05
C GLY A 12 -12.85 -36.28 -3.72
N ILE A 13 -12.70 -37.55 -4.12
CA ILE A 13 -11.49 -38.03 -4.80
C ILE A 13 -11.31 -37.35 -6.17
N VAL A 14 -12.39 -37.22 -6.94
CA VAL A 14 -12.35 -36.51 -8.24
C VAL A 14 -11.97 -35.04 -8.04
N ALA A 15 -12.54 -34.35 -7.05
CA ALA A 15 -12.20 -32.97 -6.74
C ALA A 15 -10.72 -32.79 -6.35
N VAL A 16 -10.18 -33.68 -5.50
CA VAL A 16 -8.77 -33.68 -5.11
C VAL A 16 -7.87 -33.93 -6.33
N GLY A 17 -8.20 -34.89 -7.19
CA GLY A 17 -7.47 -35.15 -8.42
C GLY A 17 -7.47 -33.95 -9.38
N LEU A 18 -8.61 -33.25 -9.49
CA LEU A 18 -8.73 -32.04 -10.29
C LEU A 18 -7.87 -30.89 -9.73
N ILE A 19 -7.85 -30.70 -8.41
CA ILE A 19 -7.03 -29.70 -7.73
C ILE A 19 -5.53 -29.97 -7.96
N ILE A 20 -5.10 -31.22 -7.87
CA ILE A 20 -3.71 -31.61 -8.11
C ILE A 20 -3.32 -31.38 -9.58
N LEU A 21 -4.19 -31.74 -10.54
CA LEU A 21 -3.97 -31.49 -11.97
C LEU A 21 -3.90 -29.98 -12.29
N LEU A 22 -4.83 -29.19 -11.75
CA LEU A 22 -4.82 -27.72 -11.86
C LEU A 22 -3.59 -27.09 -11.19
N GLY A 23 -3.08 -27.71 -10.11
CA GLY A 23 -1.80 -27.36 -9.48
C GLY A 23 -0.63 -27.53 -10.42
N LYS A 24 -0.59 -28.69 -11.12
CA LYS A 24 0.47 -29.02 -12.08
C LYS A 24 0.41 -28.17 -13.36
N LEU A 25 -0.79 -27.73 -13.77
CA LEU A 25 -0.99 -26.81 -14.90
C LEU A 25 -0.55 -25.37 -14.59
N GLY A 26 -0.07 -25.09 -13.37
CA GLY A 26 0.42 -23.78 -12.99
C GLY A 26 -0.69 -22.76 -12.73
N THR A 27 -1.97 -23.14 -12.82
CA THR A 27 -3.12 -22.25 -12.59
C THR A 27 -3.10 -21.70 -11.16
N PHE A 28 -2.77 -22.54 -10.17
CA PHE A 28 -2.56 -22.10 -8.78
C PHE A 28 -1.30 -21.25 -8.60
N SER A 29 -0.25 -21.48 -9.39
CA SER A 29 0.96 -20.65 -9.37
C SER A 29 0.71 -19.26 -9.95
N PHE A 30 -0.05 -19.19 -11.05
CA PHE A 30 -0.48 -17.93 -11.69
C PHE A 30 -1.45 -17.16 -10.79
N LEU A 31 -2.48 -17.82 -10.25
CA LEU A 31 -3.41 -17.23 -9.30
C LEU A 31 -2.69 -16.75 -8.04
N GLY A 32 -1.84 -17.59 -7.44
CA GLY A 32 -1.05 -17.23 -6.28
C GLY A 32 -0.14 -16.04 -6.56
N ARG A 33 0.59 -16.03 -7.68
CA ARG A 33 1.50 -14.92 -8.03
C ARG A 33 0.77 -13.62 -8.32
N ASN A 34 -0.40 -13.67 -8.98
CA ASN A 34 -1.08 -12.45 -9.40
C ASN A 34 -2.08 -11.90 -8.38
N PHE A 35 -2.69 -12.79 -7.57
CA PHE A 35 -3.78 -12.44 -6.66
C PHE A 35 -3.35 -12.42 -5.19
N TRP A 36 -2.13 -12.83 -4.82
CA TRP A 36 -1.70 -12.71 -3.42
C TRP A 36 -1.79 -11.28 -2.83
N PRO A 37 -1.60 -10.17 -3.58
CA PRO A 37 -1.75 -8.83 -3.00
C PRO A 37 -3.18 -8.53 -2.56
N LEU A 38 -4.18 -9.15 -3.21
CA LEU A 38 -5.58 -9.03 -2.83
C LEU A 38 -5.86 -9.65 -1.46
N LEU A 39 -5.09 -10.66 -1.04
CA LEU A 39 -5.20 -11.22 0.31
C LEU A 39 -4.83 -10.21 1.40
N PHE A 40 -4.05 -9.17 1.08
CA PHE A 40 -3.74 -8.07 1.99
C PHE A 40 -4.73 -6.91 1.82
N LEU A 41 -5.07 -6.56 0.57
CA LEU A 41 -5.95 -5.44 0.26
C LEU A 41 -7.39 -5.68 0.74
N ILE A 42 -7.93 -6.88 0.52
CA ILE A 42 -9.32 -7.21 0.87
C ILE A 42 -9.56 -7.07 2.38
N PRO A 43 -8.75 -7.67 3.28
CA PRO A 43 -8.90 -7.44 4.72
C PRO A 43 -8.76 -5.96 5.10
N GLY A 44 -7.83 -5.22 4.50
CA GLY A 44 -7.67 -3.79 4.76
C GLY A 44 -8.93 -2.97 4.46
N ILE A 45 -9.57 -3.23 3.32
CA ILE A 45 -10.84 -2.58 2.93
C ILE A 45 -12.00 -3.04 3.82
N VAL A 46 -12.08 -4.34 4.11
CA VAL A 46 -13.13 -4.91 4.97
C VAL A 46 -13.07 -4.30 6.36
N LEU A 47 -11.87 -4.11 6.93
CA LEU A 47 -11.71 -3.47 8.24
C LEU A 47 -12.16 -2.00 8.23
N HIS A 48 -11.84 -1.22 7.19
CA HIS A 48 -12.38 0.14 7.04
C HIS A 48 -13.91 0.14 6.95
N ALA A 49 -14.50 -0.79 6.17
CA ALA A 49 -15.94 -0.90 6.03
C ALA A 49 -16.63 -1.32 7.34
N MET A 50 -16.00 -2.22 8.12
CA MET A 50 -16.49 -2.61 9.45
C MET A 50 -16.42 -1.44 10.44
N TYR A 51 -15.37 -0.63 10.37
CA TYR A 51 -15.22 0.56 11.20
C TYR A 51 -16.29 1.61 10.87
N MET A 52 -16.55 1.89 9.59
CA MET A 52 -17.64 2.79 9.17
C MET A 52 -19.02 2.32 9.67
N LYS A 53 -19.22 1.00 9.73
CA LYS A 53 -20.43 0.40 10.32
C LYS A 53 -20.43 0.37 11.85
N ARG A 54 -19.44 1.00 12.51
CA ARG A 54 -19.21 1.02 13.97
C ARG A 54 -19.19 -0.37 14.61
N LYS A 55 -18.77 -1.39 13.86
CA LYS A 55 -18.73 -2.79 14.34
C LYS A 55 -17.41 -3.16 15.01
N VAL A 56 -16.37 -2.34 14.87
CA VAL A 56 -15.03 -2.59 15.39
C VAL A 56 -14.48 -1.37 16.10
N SER A 57 -13.59 -1.60 17.07
CA SER A 57 -12.90 -0.56 17.82
C SER A 57 -12.00 0.30 16.91
N PRO A 58 -11.78 1.59 17.24
CA PRO A 58 -10.81 2.45 16.55
C PRO A 58 -9.42 1.83 16.41
N PHE A 59 -9.01 0.96 17.35
CA PHE A 59 -7.74 0.23 17.28
C PHE A 59 -7.57 -0.56 15.97
N MET A 60 -8.67 -1.05 15.39
CA MET A 60 -8.64 -1.86 14.17
C MET A 60 -8.38 -1.04 12.90
N LEU A 61 -8.42 0.30 12.98
CA LEU A 61 -7.99 1.18 11.90
C LEU A 61 -6.49 1.13 11.66
N LEU A 62 -5.70 0.82 12.69
CA LEU A 62 -4.26 0.67 12.58
C LEU A 62 -3.87 -0.44 11.59
N PRO A 63 -4.29 -1.71 11.81
CA PRO A 63 -4.04 -2.76 10.83
C PRO A 63 -4.78 -2.50 9.51
N ALA A 64 -5.97 -1.87 9.52
CA ALA A 64 -6.68 -1.53 8.29
C ALA A 64 -5.87 -0.61 7.35
N GLY A 65 -5.27 0.44 7.91
CA GLY A 65 -4.40 1.37 7.17
C GLY A 65 -3.16 0.68 6.61
N ILE A 66 -2.49 -0.13 7.44
CA ILE A 66 -1.30 -0.90 7.04
C ILE A 66 -1.64 -1.87 5.89
N LEU A 67 -2.67 -2.70 6.07
CA LEU A 67 -3.11 -3.70 5.09
C LEU A 67 -3.55 -3.06 3.77
N SER A 68 -4.22 -1.91 3.83
CA SER A 68 -4.68 -1.21 2.63
C SER A 68 -3.50 -0.65 1.82
N VAL A 69 -2.55 0.03 2.48
CA VAL A 69 -1.37 0.59 1.81
C VAL A 69 -0.46 -0.52 1.29
N TYR A 70 -0.25 -1.59 2.07
CA TYR A 70 0.60 -2.70 1.67
C TYR A 70 -0.03 -3.51 0.55
N GLY A 71 -1.33 -3.80 0.64
CA GLY A 71 -2.08 -4.46 -0.43
C GLY A 71 -2.00 -3.69 -1.75
N PHE A 72 -2.14 -2.36 -1.70
CA PHE A 72 -2.00 -1.51 -2.88
C PHE A 72 -0.58 -1.50 -3.43
N LEU A 73 0.42 -1.34 -2.55
CA LEU A 73 1.85 -1.39 -2.91
C LEU A 73 2.20 -2.72 -3.60
N PHE A 74 1.76 -3.84 -3.02
CA PHE A 74 2.04 -5.17 -3.54
C PHE A 74 1.32 -5.44 -4.85
N LEU A 75 0.10 -4.91 -5.02
CA LEU A 75 -0.62 -4.98 -6.29
C LEU A 75 0.15 -4.22 -7.38
N LEU A 76 0.64 -3.02 -7.05
CA LEU A 76 1.43 -2.17 -7.94
C LEU A 76 2.76 -2.88 -8.33
N CYS A 77 3.52 -3.38 -7.35
CA CYS A 77 4.74 -4.15 -7.61
C CYS A 77 4.48 -5.43 -8.41
N ASN A 78 3.30 -6.05 -8.27
CA ASN A 78 2.96 -7.24 -9.03
C ASN A 78 2.62 -6.93 -10.50
N ILE A 79 1.98 -5.79 -10.79
CA ILE A 79 1.61 -5.40 -12.17
C ILE A 79 2.80 -4.82 -12.94
N TRP A 80 3.55 -3.91 -12.33
CA TRP A 80 4.67 -3.20 -12.98
C TRP A 80 6.04 -3.83 -12.72
N GLY A 81 6.11 -4.82 -11.84
CA GLY A 81 7.33 -5.54 -11.50
C GLY A 81 7.94 -5.13 -10.17
N TRP A 82 8.59 -6.12 -9.54
CA TRP A 82 9.15 -6.00 -8.20
C TRP A 82 10.34 -5.05 -8.08
N HIS A 83 10.93 -4.64 -9.21
CA HIS A 83 11.98 -3.62 -9.19
C HIS A 83 11.47 -2.31 -8.57
N LEU A 84 10.16 -2.03 -8.66
CA LEU A 84 9.58 -0.81 -8.12
C LEU A 84 9.69 -0.75 -6.59
N MET A 85 9.80 -1.90 -5.92
CA MET A 85 9.96 -1.95 -4.47
C MET A 85 11.23 -1.22 -4.01
N ALA A 86 12.28 -1.17 -4.83
CA ALA A 86 13.50 -0.40 -4.53
C ALA A 86 13.23 1.12 -4.39
N TYR A 87 12.17 1.62 -5.01
CA TYR A 87 11.78 3.04 -4.97
C TYR A 87 10.60 3.29 -4.02
N LEU A 88 9.67 2.35 -3.97
CA LEU A 88 8.41 2.44 -3.24
C LEU A 88 8.48 1.92 -1.79
N TRP A 89 9.62 1.35 -1.36
CA TRP A 89 9.78 0.87 0.02
C TRP A 89 9.35 1.89 1.10
N PRO A 90 9.49 3.24 0.95
CA PRO A 90 9.05 4.16 1.98
C PRO A 90 7.54 4.14 2.19
N LEU A 91 6.73 3.68 1.21
CA LEU A 91 5.29 3.47 1.40
C LEU A 91 4.99 2.45 2.50
N LEU A 92 5.92 1.56 2.85
CA LEU A 92 5.74 0.66 3.98
C LEU A 92 5.67 1.46 5.30
N LEU A 93 6.57 2.44 5.46
CA LEU A 93 6.52 3.37 6.59
C LEU A 93 5.26 4.23 6.55
N LEU A 94 4.82 4.61 5.34
CA LEU A 94 3.59 5.37 5.12
C LEU A 94 2.35 4.60 5.57
N GLY A 95 2.30 3.28 5.31
CA GLY A 95 1.21 2.43 5.76
C GLY A 95 1.07 2.40 7.28
N VAL A 96 2.20 2.32 8.00
CA VAL A 96 2.23 2.40 9.47
C VAL A 96 1.81 3.79 9.95
N ALA A 97 2.34 4.84 9.32
CA ALA A 97 2.00 6.22 9.65
C ALA A 97 0.50 6.52 9.47
N ILE A 98 -0.08 6.10 8.35
CA ILE A 98 -1.51 6.24 8.05
C ILE A 98 -2.35 5.45 9.07
N GLY A 99 -1.97 4.21 9.38
CA GLY A 99 -2.65 3.41 10.40
C GLY A 99 -2.66 4.10 11.77
N LEU A 100 -1.50 4.62 12.21
CA LEU A 100 -1.35 5.34 13.48
C LEU A 100 -2.13 6.65 13.49
N TRP A 101 -2.08 7.41 12.40
CA TRP A 101 -2.79 8.68 12.27
C TRP A 101 -4.31 8.48 12.27
N GLN A 102 -4.81 7.50 11.50
CA GLN A 102 -6.23 7.14 11.49
C GLN A 102 -6.70 6.65 12.86
N TYR A 103 -5.90 5.87 13.57
CA TYR A 103 -6.24 5.46 14.92
C TYR A 103 -6.30 6.67 15.87
N ALA A 104 -5.29 7.54 15.84
CA ALA A 104 -5.17 8.67 16.76
C ALA A 104 -6.25 9.75 16.57
N ILE A 105 -6.79 9.95 15.35
CA ILE A 105 -7.87 10.93 15.12
C ILE A 105 -9.25 10.40 15.52
N ASN A 106 -9.44 9.08 15.49
CA ASN A 106 -10.71 8.41 15.74
C ASN A 106 -10.89 7.92 17.18
N ASP A 107 -9.82 7.97 17.98
CA ASP A 107 -9.85 7.62 19.38
C ASP A 107 -9.46 8.85 20.24
N ILE A 108 -10.46 9.37 20.97
CA ILE A 108 -10.33 10.57 21.81
C ILE A 108 -9.42 10.32 23.02
N SER A 109 -9.22 9.05 23.40
CA SER A 109 -8.42 8.68 24.57
C SER A 109 -6.91 8.63 24.34
N LEU A 110 -6.47 8.76 23.08
CA LEU A 110 -5.05 8.63 22.75
C LEU A 110 -4.23 9.88 23.08
N SER A 111 -3.05 9.64 23.65
CA SER A 111 -2.10 10.71 23.95
C SER A 111 -1.64 11.40 22.67
N ARG A 112 -1.44 12.73 22.78
CA ARG A 112 -0.97 13.58 21.67
C ARG A 112 0.36 13.09 21.05
N ASN A 113 1.12 12.30 21.81
CA ASN A 113 2.37 11.69 21.40
C ASN A 113 2.18 10.67 20.26
N VAL A 114 1.11 9.88 20.27
CA VAL A 114 0.86 8.87 19.21
C VAL A 114 0.46 9.55 17.90
N TYR A 115 -0.39 10.58 17.98
CA TYR A 115 -0.72 11.41 16.81
C TYR A 115 0.54 12.04 16.21
N THR A 116 1.38 12.64 17.06
CA THR A 116 2.60 13.33 16.64
C THR A 116 3.60 12.33 16.04
N GLY A 117 3.74 11.14 16.64
CA GLY A 117 4.56 10.06 16.12
C GLY A 117 4.10 9.59 14.73
N GLY A 118 2.79 9.41 14.53
CA GLY A 118 2.22 9.04 13.23
C GLY A 118 2.49 10.10 12.16
N VAL A 119 2.33 11.38 12.48
CA VAL A 119 2.60 12.49 11.55
C VAL A 119 4.08 12.58 11.21
N ILE A 120 4.98 12.53 12.20
CA ILE A 120 6.43 12.57 11.98
C ILE A 120 6.87 11.38 11.11
N LEU A 121 6.38 10.17 11.41
CA LEU A 121 6.70 8.98 10.63
C LEU A 121 6.20 9.11 9.18
N GLY A 122 5.00 9.67 8.99
CA GLY A 122 4.45 9.96 7.67
C GLY A 122 5.28 10.97 6.90
N LEU A 123 5.71 12.06 7.54
CA LEU A 123 6.59 13.07 6.92
C LEU A 123 7.95 12.49 6.54
N ILE A 124 8.57 11.70 7.42
CA ILE A 124 9.84 11.01 7.14
C ILE A 124 9.66 10.04 5.96
N SER A 125 8.58 9.27 5.95
CA SER A 125 8.26 8.35 4.86
C SER A 125 8.10 9.08 3.53
N VAL A 126 7.31 10.16 3.48
CA VAL A 126 7.13 10.97 2.27
C VAL A 126 8.45 11.60 1.83
N PHE A 127 9.25 12.11 2.76
CA PHE A 127 10.57 12.67 2.46
C PHE A 127 11.51 11.63 1.85
N LEU A 128 11.55 10.42 2.41
CA LEU A 128 12.32 9.29 1.87
C LEU A 128 11.80 8.85 0.51
N LEU A 129 10.48 8.82 0.31
CA LEU A 129 9.83 8.52 -0.97
C LEU A 129 10.22 9.53 -2.05
N VAL A 130 10.20 10.81 -1.71
CA VAL A 130 10.68 11.86 -2.60
C VAL A 130 12.15 11.59 -2.93
N ILE A 131 13.03 11.39 -1.94
CA ILE A 131 14.45 11.10 -2.20
C ILE A 131 14.66 9.86 -3.09
N THR A 132 13.93 8.78 -2.90
CA THR A 132 14.07 7.56 -3.71
C THR A 132 13.60 7.79 -5.14
N LEU A 133 12.49 8.50 -5.35
CA LEU A 133 12.02 8.90 -6.67
C LEU A 133 12.97 9.91 -7.33
N LEU A 134 13.52 10.85 -6.55
CA LEU A 134 14.52 11.81 -6.98
C LEU A 134 15.81 11.11 -7.40
N ARG A 135 16.26 10.06 -6.71
CA ARG A 135 17.46 9.33 -7.11
C ARG A 135 17.33 8.75 -8.53
N THR A 136 16.11 8.37 -8.92
CA THR A 136 15.78 7.86 -10.26
C THR A 136 15.51 8.97 -11.28
N GLY A 137 14.95 10.11 -10.81
CA GLY A 137 14.58 11.26 -11.62
C GLY A 137 15.45 12.50 -11.42
N ILE A 138 16.68 12.36 -10.91
CA ILE A 138 17.49 13.46 -10.36
C ILE A 138 17.74 14.52 -11.42
N ILE A 139 17.88 14.09 -12.67
CA ILE A 139 18.04 14.96 -13.84
C ILE A 139 16.79 15.83 -14.07
N TYR A 140 15.59 15.26 -13.92
CA TYR A 140 14.34 15.99 -14.12
C TYR A 140 14.04 16.97 -13.00
N VAL A 141 14.35 16.61 -11.74
CA VAL A 141 14.12 17.52 -10.62
C VAL A 141 15.18 18.60 -10.50
N ILE A 142 16.44 18.29 -10.80
CA ILE A 142 17.47 19.33 -11.00
C ILE A 142 17.04 20.25 -12.14
N ALA A 143 16.51 19.72 -13.26
CA ALA A 143 16.03 20.54 -14.37
C ALA A 143 14.87 21.46 -13.96
N VAL A 144 13.85 20.96 -13.25
CA VAL A 144 12.72 21.78 -12.78
C VAL A 144 13.16 22.82 -11.75
N LEU A 145 14.06 22.47 -10.82
CA LEU A 145 14.61 23.43 -9.86
C LEU A 145 15.46 24.50 -10.56
N LEU A 146 16.26 24.14 -11.57
CA LEU A 146 17.02 25.10 -12.37
C LEU A 146 16.09 26.01 -13.19
N ILE A 147 15.04 25.46 -13.79
CA ILE A 147 14.05 26.24 -14.55
C ILE A 147 13.32 27.19 -13.60
N GLY A 148 12.89 26.72 -12.42
CA GLY A 148 12.26 27.55 -11.40
C GLY A 148 13.16 28.66 -10.88
N ALA A 149 14.39 28.32 -10.49
CA ALA A 149 15.39 29.29 -10.01
C ALA A 149 15.79 30.29 -11.11
N GLY A 150 15.97 29.84 -12.35
CA GLY A 150 16.27 30.68 -13.50
C GLY A 150 15.11 31.64 -13.82
N THR A 151 13.87 31.14 -13.81
CA THR A 151 12.67 31.96 -14.02
C THR A 151 12.52 33.00 -12.91
N TRP A 152 12.74 32.61 -11.65
CA TRP A 152 12.68 33.51 -10.51
C TRP A 152 13.75 34.61 -10.57
N LEU A 153 14.97 34.29 -10.96
CA LEU A 153 16.07 35.25 -11.09
C LEU A 153 15.81 36.26 -12.22
N VAL A 154 15.25 35.82 -13.35
CA VAL A 154 14.85 36.70 -14.46
C VAL A 154 13.72 37.65 -14.05
N LEU A 155 12.72 37.16 -13.31
CA LEU A 155 11.59 37.98 -12.84
C LEU A 155 12.02 38.95 -11.73
N ASN A 156 12.86 38.52 -10.80
CA ASN A 156 13.37 39.35 -9.71
C ASN A 156 14.32 40.46 -10.19
N ASN A 157 15.10 40.23 -11.25
CA ASN A 157 16.01 41.24 -11.80
C ASN A 157 15.32 42.32 -12.64
N ARG A 158 14.08 42.11 -13.12
CA ARG A 158 13.32 43.17 -13.80
C ARG A 158 12.78 44.24 -12.85
N GLY A 159 12.71 43.95 -11.55
CA GLY A 159 12.31 44.92 -10.52
C GLY A 159 13.40 45.92 -10.11
N LYS A 160 14.69 45.62 -10.40
CA LYS A 160 15.82 46.46 -9.97
C LYS A 160 16.37 47.42 -11.04
N ARG A 161 15.88 47.36 -12.28
CA ARG A 161 16.35 48.22 -13.41
C ARG A 161 15.45 49.45 -13.69
N LYS A 162 14.58 49.79 -12.74
CA LYS A 162 13.80 51.04 -12.69
C LYS A 162 14.05 51.73 -11.34
N ARG A 163 15.28 52.15 -11.10
CA ARG A 163 15.63 53.20 -10.14
C ARG A 163 16.86 53.91 -10.64
#